data_AF-A0A6P0UJT9-F1
#
_entry.id   AF-A0A6P0UJT9-F1
#
_cell.length_a   1.000
_cell.length_b   1.000
_cell.length_c   1.000
_cell.angle_alpha   90.00
_cell.angle_beta   90.00
_cell.angle_gamma   90.00
#
_symmetry.space_group_name_H-M   'P 1'
#
loop_
_entity.id
_entity.type
_entity.pdbx_description
1 polymer ?
#
loop_
_entity_poly.entity_id
_entity_poly.type
_entity_poly.pdbx_seq_one_letter_code
_entity_poly.pdbx_strand_id
1 'polypeptide(L)' 'MNFHGKEMLLSFCELLAFRNTINAIDIDSHFYNDHSGIEIVPLCNLKEILILETTDVIELKKIIHAIFTPKEVEVLN' A
#
# COMPACT_ATOMS: atom_id res chain seq x y z
N MET A 1 -2.37 -0.78 10.54
CA MET A 1 -1.28 -0.30 9.66
C MET A 1 -1.04 1.17 9.97
N ASN A 2 0.20 1.58 10.24
CA ASN A 2 0.53 3.00 10.40
C ASN A 2 1.00 3.55 9.04
N PHE A 3 0.39 4.65 8.59
CA PHE A 3 0.78 5.34 7.36
C PHE A 3 0.62 6.85 7.58
N HIS A 4 1.67 7.63 7.32
CA HIS A 4 1.71 9.08 7.62
C HIS A 4 1.28 9.45 9.05
N GLY A 5 1.65 8.63 10.04
CA GLY A 5 1.29 8.86 11.45
C GLY A 5 -0.18 8.59 11.78
N LYS A 6 -0.97 8.07 10.84
CA LYS A 6 -2.34 7.61 11.07
C LYS A 6 -2.38 6.09 11.19
N GLU A 7 -3.06 5.60 12.22
CA GLU A 7 -3.34 4.17 12.36
C GLU A 7 -4.65 3.82 11.65
N MET A 8 -4.56 2.89 10.70
CA MET A 8 -5.70 2.26 10.04
C MET A 8 -5.91 0.86 10.59
N LEU A 9 -7.12 0.59 11.09
CA LEU A 9 -7.54 -0.73 11.52
C LEU A 9 -8.19 -1.47 10.34
N LEU A 10 -7.52 -2.52 9.86
CA LEU A 10 -7.99 -3.35 8.76
C LEU A 10 -8.16 -4.78 9.28
N SER A 11 -9.32 -5.38 9.04
CA SER A 11 -9.46 -6.83 9.16
C SER A 11 -8.54 -7.53 8.14
N PHE A 12 -8.27 -8.82 8.33
CA PHE A 12 -7.39 -9.57 7.42
C PHE A 12 -7.90 -9.54 5.97
N CYS A 13 -9.21 -9.64 5.74
CA CYS A 13 -9.78 -9.57 4.39
C CYS A 13 -9.65 -8.19 3.77
N GLU A 14 -9.85 -7.12 4.55
CA GLU A 14 -9.65 -5.74 4.11
C GLU A 14 -8.18 -5.50 3.77
N LEU A 15 -7.25 -6.01 4.58
CA LEU A 15 -5.82 -5.93 4.32
C LEU A 15 -5.43 -6.69 3.04
N LEU A 16 -6.02 -7.87 2.79
CA LEU A 16 -5.78 -8.65 1.59
C LEU A 16 -6.33 -7.95 0.34
N ALA A 17 -7.54 -7.38 0.41
CA ALA A 17 -8.11 -6.60 -0.67
C ALA A 17 -7.26 -5.36 -0.96
N PHE A 18 -6.84 -4.65 0.10
CA PHE A 18 -5.97 -3.49 -0.01
C PHE A 18 -4.62 -3.84 -0.66
N ARG A 19 -4.00 -4.96 -0.28
CA ARG A 19 -2.79 -5.47 -0.95
C ARG A 19 -2.99 -5.63 -2.46
N ASN A 20 -4.11 -6.23 -2.87
CA ASN A 20 -4.38 -6.45 -4.29
C ASN A 20 -4.55 -5.12 -5.03
N THR A 21 -5.28 -4.16 -4.45
CA THR A 21 -5.47 -2.83 -5.03
C THR A 21 -4.15 -2.09 -5.18
N ILE A 22 -3.33 -2.01 -4.13
CA ILE A 22 -2.04 -1.31 -4.17
C ILE A 22 -1.07 -1.97 -5.15
N ASN A 23 -1.08 -3.31 -5.25
CA ASN A 23 -0.22 -4.00 -6.21
C ASN A 23 -0.66 -3.82 -7.66
N ALA A 24 -1.96 -3.63 -7.92
CA ALA A 24 -2.51 -3.42 -9.25
C ALA A 24 -2.24 -2.02 -9.83
N ILE A 25 -1.85 -1.04 -8.99
CA ILE A 25 -1.45 0.29 -9.46
C ILE A 25 -0.24 0.19 -10.38
N ASP A 26 -0.39 0.66 -11.62
CA ASP A 26 0.67 0.82 -12.60
C ASP A 26 1.49 2.08 -12.28
N ILE A 27 2.56 1.89 -11.53
CA ILE A 27 3.41 3.00 -11.07
C ILE A 27 4.13 3.69 -12.22
N ASP A 28 4.39 3.00 -13.34
CA ASP A 28 5.11 3.60 -14.47
C ASP A 28 4.28 4.73 -15.11
N SER A 29 2.95 4.59 -15.07
CA SER A 29 2.02 5.63 -15.53
C SER A 29 2.11 6.94 -14.70
N HIS A 30 2.63 6.89 -13.47
CA HIS A 30 2.79 8.07 -12.61
C HIS A 30 3.96 8.98 -12.99
N PHE A 31 4.86 8.53 -13.86
CA PHE A 31 6.05 9.29 -14.26
C PHE A 31 5.89 9.95 -15.63
N TYR A 32 4.67 10.04 -16.15
CA TYR A 32 4.40 10.69 -17.43
C TYR A 32 4.43 12.22 -17.28
N ASN A 33 5.30 12.89 -18.05
CA ASN A 33 5.49 14.34 -18.09
C ASN A 33 5.81 15.00 -16.73
N ASP A 34 7.03 14.85 -16.19
CA ASP A 34 7.63 15.61 -15.05
C ASP A 34 6.78 15.87 -13.78
N HIS A 35 5.57 15.32 -13.68
CA HIS A 35 4.63 15.49 -12.57
C HIS A 35 4.44 14.15 -11.86
N SER A 36 4.29 14.20 -10.54
CA SER A 36 3.88 13.03 -9.77
C SER A 36 2.42 12.69 -10.07
N GLY A 37 2.15 11.43 -10.46
CA GLY A 37 0.79 10.89 -10.52
C GLY A 37 0.08 10.88 -9.16
N ILE A 38 -1.25 10.90 -9.22
CA ILE A 38 -2.13 10.81 -8.06
C ILE A 38 -3.02 9.58 -8.21
N GLU A 39 -3.14 8.80 -7.15
CA GLU A 39 -4.04 7.66 -7.05
C GLU A 39 -5.10 7.88 -5.97
N ILE A 40 -6.33 7.47 -6.28
CA ILE A 40 -7.45 7.55 -5.35
C ILE A 40 -7.86 6.13 -4.99
N VAL A 41 -7.49 5.70 -3.79
CA VAL A 41 -7.70 4.33 -3.32
C VAL A 41 -8.78 4.29 -2.25
N PRO A 42 -9.94 3.69 -2.53
CA PRO A 42 -10.95 3.47 -1.50
C PRO A 42 -10.54 2.36 -0.54
N LEU A 43 -10.77 2.58 0.75
CA LEU A 43 -10.59 1.60 1.81
C LEU A 43 -11.94 1.12 2.34
N CYS A 44 -11.97 -0.13 2.80
CA CYS A 44 -13.02 -0.68 3.68
C CYS A 44 -14.45 -0.37 3.21
N ASN A 45 -14.81 -0.77 1.99
CA ASN A 45 -16.12 -0.51 1.39
C ASN A 45 -16.49 1.00 1.31
N LEU A 46 -15.55 1.84 0.86
CA LEU A 46 -15.71 3.30 0.69
C LEU A 46 -15.87 4.11 1.98
N LYS A 47 -15.55 3.52 3.15
CA LYS A 47 -15.60 4.27 4.42
C LYS A 47 -14.52 5.34 4.50
N GLU A 48 -13.37 5.06 3.91
CA GLU A 48 -12.24 6.00 3.85
C GLU A 48 -11.69 6.03 2.43
N ILE A 49 -11.13 7.17 2.04
CA ILE A 49 -10.47 7.36 0.75
C ILE A 49 -9.06 7.84 1.02
N LEU A 50 -8.08 7.16 0.43
CA LEU A 50 -6.70 7.61 0.38
C LEU A 50 -6.49 8.37 -0.93
N ILE A 51 -5.88 9.55 -0.83
CA ILE A 51 -5.30 10.27 -1.97
C ILE A 51 -3.80 10.09 -1.82
N LEU A 52 -3.18 9.45 -2.80
CA LEU A 52 -1.80 8.99 -2.75
C LEU A 52 -1.02 9.65 -3.88
N GLU A 53 0.07 10.32 -3.54
CA GLU A 53 1.07 10.71 -4.53
C GLU A 53 1.95 9.51 -4.91
N THR A 54 2.73 9.62 -5.98
CA THR A 54 3.66 8.57 -6.43
C THR A 54 4.53 8.01 -5.30
N THR A 55 5.06 8.87 -4.42
CA THR A 55 5.88 8.44 -3.26
C THR A 55 5.10 7.60 -2.27
N ASP A 56 3.84 7.94 -2.04
CA ASP A 56 2.94 7.22 -1.15
C ASP A 56 2.66 5.81 -1.66
N VAL A 57 2.40 5.69 -2.98
CA VAL A 57 2.19 4.39 -3.62
C VAL A 57 3.43 3.51 -3.49
N ILE A 58 4.62 4.07 -3.70
CA ILE A 58 5.89 3.35 -3.55
C ILE A 58 6.08 2.88 -2.10
N GLU A 59 5.83 3.75 -1.12
CA GLU A 59 5.93 3.40 0.30
C GLU A 59 4.92 2.31 0.68
N LEU A 60 3.67 2.42 0.25
CA LEU A 60 2.64 1.42 0.52
C LEU A 60 2.96 0.07 -0.12
N LYS A 61 3.47 0.04 -1.36
CA LYS A 61 3.94 -1.20 -1.99
C LYS A 61 5.02 -1.88 -1.14
N LYS A 62 5.95 -1.11 -0.53
CA LYS A 62 6.99 -1.65 0.37
C LYS A 62 6.40 -2.18 1.68
N ILE A 63 5.52 -1.42 2.33
CA ILE A 63 4.86 -1.84 3.58
C ILE A 63 4.07 -3.12 3.36
N ILE A 64 3.26 -3.17 2.29
CA ILE A 64 2.48 -4.35 1.93
C ILE A 64 3.38 -5.53 1.61
N HIS A 65 4.48 -5.32 0.89
CA HIS A 65 5.46 -6.39 0.68
C HIS A 65 6.00 -6.92 2.01
N ALA A 66 6.45 -6.04 2.92
CA ALA A 66 7.01 -6.44 4.21
C ALA A 66 6.01 -7.17 5.13
N ILE A 67 4.72 -6.83 5.08
CA ILE A 67 3.66 -7.50 5.86
C ILE A 67 3.46 -8.95 5.40
N PHE A 68 3.57 -9.21 4.10
CA PHE A 68 3.25 -10.51 3.49
C PHE A 68 4.49 -11.36 3.14
N THR A 69 5.70 -10.80 3.27
CA THR A 69 6.94 -11.55 3.12
C THR A 69 7.21 -12.35 4.40
N PRO A 70 7.34 -13.69 4.32
CA PRO A 70 7.75 -14.49 5.46
C PRO A 70 9.09 -13.99 5.98
N LYS A 71 9.19 -13.73 7.29
CA LYS A 71 10.51 -13.52 7.90
C LYS A 71 11.25 -14.85 7.88
N GLU A 72 12.45 -14.86 7.31
CA GLU A 72 13.34 -16.00 7.47
C GLU A 72 13.50 -16.27 8.96
N VAL A 73 13.18 -17.49 9.38
CA VAL A 73 13.46 -17.95 10.73
C VAL A 73 14.96 -18.10 10.81
N GLU A 74 15.64 -17.26 11.60
CA GLU A 74 17.03 -17.50 11.98
C GLU A 74 17.08 -18.86 12.68
N VAL A 75 17.47 -19.90 11.95
CA VAL A 75 17.82 -21.18 12.54
C VAL A 75 19.15 -20.95 13.27
N LEU A 76 19.08 -20.69 14.56
CA LEU A 76 20.24 -20.73 15.45
C LEU A 76 20.78 -22.17 15.43
N ASN A 77 21.87 -22.36 14.70
CA ASN A 77 22.70 -23.57 14.74
C ASN A 77 23.52 -23.62 16.02
#